data_AF-A0A7S2FFP3-F1
#
_entry.id   AF-A0A7S2FFP3-F1
#
_cell.length_a   1.000
_cell.length_b   1.000
_cell.length_c   1.000
_cell.angle_alpha   90.00
_cell.angle_beta   90.00
_cell.angle_gamma   90.00
#
_symmetry.space_group_name_H-M   'P 1'
#
loop_
_entity.id
_entity.type
_entity.pdbx_description
1 polymer ?
#
loop_
_entity_poly.entity_id
_entity_poly.type
_entity_poly.pdbx_seq_one_letter_code
_entity_poly.pdbx_strand_id
1 'polypeptide(L)'
;MAAADGFNPSKTKINDDTLADWLKNKIEMDLEVVPGVGPATANKLRDAGVDNTHALIGKFLMLKDADVQTHMDAFYNWLAEIGISAHRNTIVLSVAEKVDIFMPGTYDASLYADE
;
A
#
# COMPACT_ATOMS: atom_id res chain seq x y z
N MET A 1 7.37 17.38 19.02
CA MET A 1 6.42 16.49 18.32
C MET A 1 7.18 15.24 17.95
N ALA A 2 6.75 14.06 18.40
CA ALA A 2 7.34 12.81 17.91
C ALA A 2 7.09 12.74 16.39
N ALA A 3 8.09 12.35 15.61
CA ALA A 3 7.91 12.13 14.18
C ALA A 3 6.75 11.16 14.01
N ALA A 4 5.70 11.57 13.30
CA ALA A 4 4.60 10.68 12.96
C ALA A 4 5.20 9.50 12.19
N ASP A 5 4.91 8.27 12.64
CA ASP A 5 5.40 7.05 11.99
C ASP A 5 4.79 7.02 10.57
N GLY A 6 5.59 7.37 9.56
CA GLY A 6 5.18 7.45 8.15
C GLY A 6 5.47 6.16 7.39
N PHE A 7 5.13 6.16 6.11
CA PHE A 7 5.54 5.10 5.21
C PHE A 7 7.06 5.09 5.07
N ASN A 8 7.65 3.89 5.17
CA ASN A 8 9.06 3.67 4.87
C ASN A 8 9.21 2.29 4.19
N PRO A 9 9.65 2.23 2.92
CA PRO A 9 9.75 0.99 2.17
C PRO A 9 10.81 0.03 2.72
N SER A 10 11.86 0.53 3.38
CA SER A 10 12.89 -0.29 4.04
C SER A 10 12.35 -1.06 5.25
N LYS A 11 11.18 -0.69 5.79
CA LYS A 11 10.48 -1.42 6.86
C LYS A 11 9.52 -2.51 6.34
N THR A 12 9.51 -2.77 5.03
CA THR A 12 8.66 -3.82 4.45
C THR A 12 9.20 -5.21 4.81
N LYS A 13 8.30 -6.20 4.83
CA LYS A 13 8.62 -7.62 5.09
C LYS A 13 8.27 -8.51 3.89
N ILE A 14 8.43 -8.00 2.68
CA ILE A 14 8.21 -8.74 1.43
C ILE A 14 9.55 -9.13 0.84
N ASN A 15 9.63 -10.31 0.22
CA ASN A 15 10.81 -10.69 -0.56
C ASN A 15 10.62 -10.31 -2.04
N ASP A 16 11.73 -10.18 -2.75
CA ASP A 16 11.75 -9.71 -4.14
C ASP A 16 10.94 -10.60 -5.08
N ASP A 17 10.94 -11.93 -4.86
CA ASP A 17 10.20 -12.88 -5.68
C ASP A 17 8.67 -12.67 -5.54
N THR A 18 8.19 -12.50 -4.31
CA THR A 18 6.77 -12.26 -4.02
C THR A 18 6.33 -10.93 -4.60
N LEU A 19 7.16 -9.89 -4.48
CA LEU A 19 6.89 -8.59 -5.07
C LEU A 19 6.86 -8.70 -6.61
N ALA A 20 7.85 -9.33 -7.22
CA ALA A 20 7.93 -9.48 -8.67
C ALA A 20 6.73 -10.26 -9.23
N ASP A 21 6.30 -11.33 -8.58
CA ASP A 21 5.12 -12.11 -8.97
C ASP A 21 3.84 -11.28 -8.84
N TRP A 22 3.67 -10.56 -7.72
CA TRP A 22 2.57 -9.62 -7.53
C TRP A 22 2.49 -8.58 -8.65
N LEU A 23 3.62 -7.98 -9.03
CA LEU A 23 3.69 -6.94 -10.06
C LEU A 23 3.37 -7.46 -11.47
N LYS A 24 3.77 -8.69 -11.81
CA LYS A 24 3.51 -9.31 -13.13
C LYS A 24 2.09 -9.82 -13.30
N ASN A 25 1.43 -10.24 -12.23
CA ASN A 25 0.12 -10.87 -12.31
C ASN A 25 -1.01 -9.86 -12.59
N LYS A 26 -2.14 -10.32 -13.11
CA LYS A 26 -3.34 -9.49 -13.21
C LYS A 26 -3.87 -9.14 -11.81
N ILE A 27 -4.56 -8.02 -11.67
CA ILE A 27 -5.26 -7.69 -10.43
C ILE A 27 -6.47 -8.60 -10.30
N GLU A 28 -6.53 -9.37 -9.22
CA GLU A 28 -7.67 -10.22 -8.88
C GLU A 28 -8.61 -9.53 -7.89
N MET A 29 -9.87 -9.94 -7.83
CA MET A 29 -10.86 -9.39 -6.89
C MET A 29 -10.75 -10.04 -5.50
N ASP A 30 -9.54 -10.21 -5.00
CA ASP A 30 -9.27 -10.82 -3.69
C ASP A 30 -8.22 -10.01 -2.93
N LEU A 31 -8.59 -9.49 -1.75
CA LEU A 31 -7.71 -8.70 -0.91
C LEU A 31 -6.49 -9.50 -0.44
N GLU A 32 -6.63 -10.80 -0.24
CA GLU A 32 -5.57 -11.64 0.34
C GLU A 32 -4.45 -11.95 -0.66
N VAL A 33 -4.65 -11.67 -1.96
CA VAL A 33 -3.56 -11.73 -2.94
C VAL A 33 -2.62 -10.52 -2.86
N VAL A 34 -3.00 -9.47 -2.15
CA VAL A 34 -2.16 -8.28 -1.95
C VAL A 34 -1.12 -8.59 -0.86
N PRO A 35 0.18 -8.49 -1.15
CA PRO A 35 1.19 -8.75 -0.13
C PRO A 35 1.02 -7.85 1.11
N GLY A 36 1.10 -8.46 2.29
CA GLY A 36 0.86 -7.80 3.58
C GLY A 36 -0.60 -7.82 4.04
N VAL A 37 -1.54 -8.31 3.23
CA VAL A 37 -2.94 -8.46 3.60
C VAL A 37 -3.27 -9.92 3.93
N GLY A 38 -3.39 -10.23 5.22
CA GLY A 38 -3.96 -11.50 5.69
C GLY A 38 -5.44 -11.38 6.09
N PRO A 39 -6.09 -12.47 6.51
CA PRO A 39 -7.54 -12.50 6.78
C PRO A 39 -8.02 -11.41 7.76
N ALA A 40 -7.24 -11.14 8.81
CA ALA A 40 -7.58 -10.11 9.80
C ALA A 40 -7.50 -8.69 9.21
N THR A 41 -6.53 -8.42 8.34
CA THR A 41 -6.41 -7.14 7.62
C THR A 41 -7.53 -7.01 6.60
N ALA A 42 -7.83 -8.08 5.85
CA ALA A 42 -8.90 -8.10 4.86
C ALA A 42 -10.28 -7.82 5.49
N ASN A 43 -10.55 -8.35 6.69
CA ASN A 43 -11.78 -8.04 7.41
C ASN A 43 -11.88 -6.56 7.81
N LYS A 44 -10.79 -5.96 8.29
CA LYS A 44 -10.76 -4.51 8.61
C LYS A 44 -10.96 -3.63 7.38
N LEU A 45 -10.41 -4.03 6.24
CA LEU A 45 -10.64 -3.37 4.95
C LEU A 45 -12.12 -3.43 4.55
N ARG A 46 -12.74 -4.60 4.66
CA ARG A 46 -14.18 -4.79 4.39
C ARG A 46 -15.06 -3.98 5.34
N ASP A 47 -14.74 -3.96 6.64
CA ASP A 47 -15.42 -3.11 7.63
C ASP A 47 -15.33 -1.61 7.28
N ALA A 48 -14.26 -1.21 6.59
CA ALA A 48 -14.05 0.15 6.07
C ALA A 48 -14.62 0.38 4.65
N GLY A 49 -15.40 -0.56 4.11
CA GLY A 49 -16.03 -0.47 2.79
C GLY A 49 -15.11 -0.81 1.61
N VAL A 50 -13.98 -1.46 1.86
CA VAL A 50 -13.04 -1.93 0.83
C VAL A 50 -13.15 -3.45 0.70
N ASP A 51 -14.01 -3.91 -0.21
CA ASP A 51 -14.36 -5.32 -0.33
C ASP A 51 -13.41 -6.17 -1.19
N ASN A 52 -12.65 -5.52 -2.08
CA ASN A 52 -11.77 -6.19 -3.03
C ASN A 52 -10.57 -5.30 -3.40
N THR A 53 -9.60 -5.88 -4.11
CA THR A 53 -8.36 -5.21 -4.52
C THR A 53 -8.57 -3.97 -5.39
N HIS A 54 -9.60 -3.95 -6.22
CA HIS A 54 -9.92 -2.78 -7.04
C HIS A 54 -10.42 -1.64 -6.16
N ALA A 55 -11.24 -1.94 -5.15
CA ALA A 55 -11.65 -0.95 -4.15
C ALA A 55 -10.46 -0.44 -3.32
N LEU A 56 -9.50 -1.31 -3.00
CA LEU A 56 -8.27 -0.91 -2.28
C LEU A 56 -7.41 0.03 -3.13
N ILE A 57 -7.21 -0.29 -4.41
CA ILE A 57 -6.52 0.58 -5.37
C ILE A 57 -7.29 1.90 -5.53
N GLY A 58 -8.62 1.84 -5.65
CA GLY A 58 -9.46 3.04 -5.69
C GLY A 58 -9.27 3.91 -4.46
N LYS A 59 -9.22 3.30 -3.26
CA LYS A 59 -8.97 4.02 -2.01
C LYS A 59 -7.58 4.65 -1.97
N PHE A 60 -6.55 3.94 -2.42
CA PHE A 60 -5.21 4.50 -2.58
C PHE A 60 -5.23 5.72 -3.52
N LEU A 61 -5.85 5.61 -4.70
CA LEU A 61 -5.96 6.70 -5.66
C LEU A 61 -6.78 7.89 -5.16
N MET A 62 -7.82 7.67 -4.36
CA MET A 62 -8.62 8.74 -3.73
C MET A 62 -7.81 9.60 -2.76
N LEU A 63 -6.69 9.09 -2.24
CA LEU A 63 -5.78 9.81 -1.34
C LEU A 63 -4.62 10.48 -2.09
N LYS A 64 -4.63 10.48 -3.43
CA LYS A 64 -3.57 11.08 -4.24
C LYS A 64 -3.47 12.58 -3.96
N ASP A 65 -2.28 13.02 -3.58
CA ASP A 65 -1.89 14.42 -3.46
C ASP A 65 -0.91 14.81 -4.59
N ALA A 66 -0.52 16.08 -4.70
CA ALA A 66 0.49 16.55 -5.66
C ALA A 66 1.85 15.90 -5.42
N ASP A 67 2.20 15.66 -4.15
CA ASP A 67 3.47 15.07 -3.72
C ASP A 67 3.35 13.54 -3.53
N VAL A 68 4.37 12.79 -3.97
CA VAL A 68 4.38 11.31 -3.90
C VAL A 68 4.53 10.84 -2.46
N GLN A 69 5.41 11.47 -1.68
CA GLN A 69 5.65 11.05 -0.29
C GLN A 69 4.41 11.28 0.59
N THR A 70 3.77 12.44 0.45
CA THR A 70 2.52 12.78 1.11
C THR A 70 1.40 11.79 0.76
N HIS A 71 1.34 11.34 -0.50
CA HIS A 71 0.38 10.31 -0.92
C HIS A 71 0.63 8.96 -0.23
N MET A 72 1.89 8.52 -0.13
CA MET A 72 2.24 7.27 0.56
C MET A 72 1.89 7.35 2.05
N ASP A 73 2.22 8.47 2.70
CA ASP A 73 1.91 8.72 4.10
C ASP A 73 0.39 8.79 4.35
N ALA A 74 -0.37 9.42 3.45
CA ALA A 74 -1.82 9.48 3.56
C ALA A 74 -2.44 8.08 3.53
N PHE A 75 -1.98 7.20 2.63
CA PHE A 75 -2.47 5.83 2.59
C PHE A 75 -2.01 5.00 3.81
N TYR A 76 -0.76 5.15 4.24
CA TYR A 76 -0.24 4.52 5.45
C TYR A 76 -1.04 4.90 6.70
N ASN A 77 -1.32 6.19 6.86
CA ASN A 77 -2.09 6.73 7.97
C ASN A 77 -3.55 6.28 7.92
N TRP A 78 -4.17 6.26 6.73
CA TRP A 78 -5.52 5.72 6.58
C TRP A 78 -5.62 4.25 7.00
N LEU A 79 -4.64 3.41 6.66
CA LEU A 79 -4.58 2.01 7.13
C LEU A 79 -4.53 1.97 8.68
N ALA A 80 -3.76 2.88 9.30
CA ALA A 80 -3.71 2.99 10.75
C ALA A 80 -5.06 3.42 11.36
N GLU A 81 -5.74 4.38 10.76
CA GLU A 81 -7.05 4.90 11.21
C GLU A 81 -8.13 3.82 11.21
N ILE A 82 -8.14 2.92 10.21
CA ILE A 82 -9.06 1.78 10.17
C ILE A 82 -8.60 0.59 11.03
N GLY A 83 -7.57 0.79 11.87
CA GLY A 83 -7.11 -0.16 12.86
C GLY A 83 -6.12 -1.21 12.37
N ILE A 84 -5.50 -1.05 11.20
CA ILE A 84 -4.43 -1.94 10.74
C ILE A 84 -3.12 -1.49 11.38
N SER A 85 -2.57 -2.32 12.27
CA SER A 85 -1.36 -2.02 13.06
C SER A 85 -0.10 -2.72 12.58
N ALA A 86 -0.22 -3.71 11.70
CA ALA A 86 0.91 -4.52 11.21
C ALA A 86 0.96 -4.48 9.67
N HIS A 87 2.15 -4.68 9.11
CA HIS A 87 2.40 -4.80 7.67
C HIS A 87 1.98 -3.61 6.79
N ARG A 88 1.63 -2.45 7.37
CA ARG A 88 1.23 -1.26 6.60
C ARG A 88 2.25 -0.86 5.54
N ASN A 89 3.55 -0.86 5.86
CA ASN A 89 4.60 -0.57 4.87
C ASN A 89 4.55 -1.53 3.68
N THR A 90 4.41 -2.85 3.93
CA THR A 90 4.28 -3.85 2.87
C THR A 90 3.05 -3.60 2.01
N ILE A 91 1.90 -3.28 2.61
CA ILE A 91 0.66 -3.00 1.88
C ILE A 91 0.81 -1.76 1.00
N VAL A 92 1.35 -0.66 1.56
CA VAL A 92 1.55 0.59 0.83
C VAL A 92 2.49 0.37 -0.35
N LEU A 93 3.66 -0.23 -0.13
CA LEU A 93 4.63 -0.51 -1.21
C LEU A 93 3.99 -1.36 -2.31
N SER A 94 3.29 -2.43 -1.92
CA SER A 94 2.69 -3.38 -2.87
C SER A 94 1.62 -2.74 -3.73
N VAL A 95 0.77 -1.89 -3.15
CA VAL A 95 -0.25 -1.15 -3.91
C VAL A 95 0.40 -0.07 -4.76
N ALA A 96 1.35 0.69 -4.20
CA ALA A 96 2.01 1.81 -4.89
C ALA A 96 2.76 1.35 -6.13
N GLU A 97 3.66 0.35 -6.02
CA GLU A 97 4.39 -0.17 -7.17
C GLU A 97 3.47 -0.80 -8.22
N LYS A 98 2.39 -1.45 -7.78
CA LYS A 98 1.41 -2.04 -8.70
C LYS A 98 0.69 -0.97 -9.51
N VAL A 99 0.29 0.11 -8.85
CA VAL A 99 -0.42 1.23 -9.48
C VAL A 99 0.50 2.00 -10.40
N ASP A 100 1.77 2.19 -10.02
CA ASP A 100 2.75 2.94 -10.81
C ASP A 100 3.03 2.30 -12.18
N ILE A 101 2.94 0.97 -12.29
CA ILE A 101 3.06 0.24 -13.58
C ILE A 101 2.07 0.75 -14.63
N PHE A 102 0.83 1.10 -14.24
CA PHE A 102 -0.21 1.55 -15.17
C PHE A 102 -0.59 3.03 -15.02
N MET A 103 -0.11 3.69 -13.95
CA MET A 103 -0.26 5.11 -13.71
C MET A 103 1.08 5.69 -13.21
N PRO A 104 2.05 5.91 -14.13
CA PRO A 104 3.39 6.36 -13.76
C PRO A 104 3.38 7.69 -13.01
N GLY A 105 4.27 7.82 -12.02
CA GLY A 105 4.37 8.99 -11.15
C GLY A 105 3.48 8.89 -9.90
N THR A 106 2.93 7.72 -9.62
CA THR A 106 2.21 7.45 -8.36
C THR A 106 3.14 6.92 -7.27
N TYR A 107 4.31 6.40 -7.65
CA TYR A 107 5.36 6.00 -6.73
C TYR A 107 6.75 6.37 -7.27
N ASP A 108 7.69 6.66 -6.39
CA ASP A 108 9.09 6.92 -6.73
C ASP A 108 10.00 6.38 -5.62
N ALA A 109 10.69 5.28 -5.93
CA ALA A 109 11.61 4.64 -4.99
C ALA A 109 12.85 5.50 -4.67
N SER A 110 13.22 6.44 -5.55
CA SER A 110 14.39 7.30 -5.34
C SER A 110 14.23 8.26 -4.17
N LEU A 111 12.98 8.59 -3.80
CA LEU A 111 12.66 9.39 -2.62
C LEU A 111 13.07 8.72 -1.29
N TYR A 112 13.38 7.42 -1.32
CA TYR A 112 13.71 6.62 -0.16
C TYR A 112 15.12 5.98 -0.25
N ALA A 113 15.91 6.33 -1.27
CA ALA A 113 17.22 5.72 -1.52
C ALA A 113 18.32 6.18 -0.53
N ASP A 114 18.07 7.25 0.24
CA ASP A 114 19.02 7.90 1.16
C ASP A 114 18.70 7.70 2.66
N GLU A 115 17.76 6.79 3.01
CA GLU A 115 17.44 6.43 4.42
C GLU A 115 18.12 5.15 4.93
#